data_AF-A0AAW1IJG6-F1
#
_entry.id   AF-A0AAW1IJG6-F1
#
_cell.length_a   1.000
_cell.length_b   1.000
_cell.length_c   1.000
_cell.angle_alpha   90.00
_cell.angle_beta   90.00
_cell.angle_gamma   90.00
#
_symmetry.space_group_name_H-M   'P 1'
#
loop_
_entity.id
_entity.type
_entity.pdbx_description
1 polymer ?
#
loop_
_entity_poly.entity_id
_entity_poly.type
_entity_poly.pdbx_seq_one_letter_code
_entity_poly.pdbx_strand_id
1 'polypeptide(L)'
;MLLQGGTGIPHLKWYGVEGEYNVMVIDLLGPSLEDLFNYCSRKFSLKTVLMLADQMINRVEYMHSRGFLHRDIKPALGLLL
;
A
#
# COMPACT_ATOMS: atom_id res chain seq x y z
N MET A 1 8.16 9.18 7.99
CA MET A 1 7.69 9.88 9.21
C MET A 1 6.26 10.42 9.12
N LEU A 2 5.89 11.23 8.13
CA LEU A 2 4.57 11.90 8.17
C LEU A 2 3.35 10.97 8.13
N LEU A 3 3.47 9.83 7.45
CA LEU A 3 2.44 8.78 7.39
C LEU A 3 2.70 7.58 8.32
N GLN A 4 3.85 7.55 9.02
CA GLN A 4 4.22 6.43 9.90
C GLN A 4 3.20 6.28 11.03
N GLY A 5 2.93 5.03 11.43
CA GLY A 5 1.93 4.70 12.45
C GLY A 5 0.49 4.58 11.92
N GLY A 6 0.25 4.88 10.64
CA GLY A 6 -1.04 4.63 9.99
C GLY A 6 -1.27 3.15 9.69
N THR A 7 -2.49 2.66 9.89
CA THR A 7 -2.85 1.27 9.54
C THR A 7 -2.65 1.01 8.05
N GLY A 8 -1.88 -0.03 7.72
CA GLY A 8 -1.54 -0.38 6.34
C GLY A 8 -0.46 0.49 5.70
N ILE A 9 0.25 1.31 6.48
CA ILE A 9 1.45 2.02 6.01
C ILE A 9 2.70 1.25 6.47
N PRO A 10 3.58 0.80 5.56
CA PRO A 10 4.80 0.09 5.92
C PRO A 10 5.74 0.97 6.76
N HIS A 11 6.44 0.37 7.73
CA HIS A 11 7.41 1.12 8.51
C HIS A 11 8.69 1.32 7.72
N LEU A 12 9.14 2.58 7.64
CA LEU A 12 10.49 2.91 7.24
C LEU A 12 11.46 2.49 8.36
N LYS A 13 12.34 1.52 8.05
CA LYS A 13 13.37 1.03 8.97
C LYS A 13 14.67 1.80 8.82
N TRP A 14 15.04 2.13 7.59
CA TRP A 14 16.26 2.86 7.29
C TRP A 14 16.18 3.54 5.92
N TYR A 15 16.92 4.64 5.75
CA TYR A 15 17.17 5.26 4.46
C TYR A 15 18.59 5.85 4.44
N GLY A 16 19.23 5.86 3.28
CA GLY A 16 20.57 6.43 3.13
C GLY A 16 21.14 6.19 1.74
N VAL A 17 22.45 6.43 1.63
CA VAL A 17 23.21 6.29 0.37
C VAL A 17 24.19 5.14 0.53
N GLU A 18 24.16 4.21 -0.43
CA GLU A 18 25.12 3.11 -0.55
C GLU A 18 25.81 3.21 -1.92
N GLY A 19 27.07 3.64 -1.94
CA GLY A 19 27.77 4.00 -3.17
C GLY A 19 27.06 5.13 -3.92
N GLU A 20 26.65 4.85 -5.16
CA GLU A 20 25.92 5.80 -6.03
C GLU A 20 24.39 5.66 -5.92
N TYR A 21 23.88 4.82 -5.00
CA TYR A 21 22.46 4.49 -4.92
C TYR A 21 21.81 5.07 -3.66
N ASN A 22 20.61 5.63 -3.82
CA ASN A 22 19.72 5.90 -2.71
C ASN A 22 18.96 4.63 -2.35
N VAL A 23 19.06 4.22 -1.08
CA VAL A 23 18.48 2.96 -0.58
C VAL A 23 17.47 3.27 0.51
N MET A 24 16.35 2.54 0.47
CA MET A 24 15.28 2.60 1.47
C MET A 24 14.92 1.20 1.93
N VAL A 25 14.92 0.98 3.24
CA VAL A 25 14.53 -0.28 3.87
C VAL A 25 13.18 -0.08 4.53
N ILE A 26 12.19 -0.85 4.09
CA ILE A 26 10.83 -0.87 4.64
C ILE A 26 10.46 -2.28 5.12
N ASP A 27 9.28 -2.43 5.74
CA ASP A 27 8.68 -3.74 5.96
C ASP A 27 8.50 -4.49 4.63
N LEU A 28 8.83 -5.78 4.63
CA LEU A 28 8.50 -6.68 3.52
C LEU A 28 6.99 -6.92 3.54
N LEU A 29 6.33 -6.57 2.45
CA LEU A 29 4.89 -6.76 2.28
C LEU A 29 4.57 -8.08 1.59
N GLY A 30 3.30 -8.49 1.70
CA GLY A 30 2.76 -9.65 1.01
C GLY A 30 2.55 -9.43 -0.50
N PRO A 31 1.90 -10.39 -1.18
CA PRO A 31 1.55 -10.25 -2.60
C PRO A 31 0.67 -9.02 -2.83
N SER A 32 0.78 -8.42 -4.02
CA SER A 32 -0.07 -7.29 -4.41
C SER A 32 -1.51 -7.73 -4.66
N LEU A 33 -2.43 -6.76 -4.72
CA LEU A 33 -3.81 -7.04 -5.14
C LEU A 33 -3.88 -7.57 -6.58
N GLU A 34 -2.94 -7.19 -7.44
CA GLU A 34 -2.84 -7.72 -8.80
C GLU A 34 -2.43 -9.20 -8.80
N ASP A 35 -1.47 -9.57 -7.95
CA ASP A 35 -1.05 -10.97 -7.78
C ASP A 35 -2.22 -11.82 -7.27
N LEU A 36 -2.91 -11.34 -6.24
CA LEU A 36 -4.10 -12.01 -5.69
C LEU A 36 -5.24 -12.10 -6.69
N PHE A 37 -5.42 -11.06 -7.50
CA PHE A 37 -6.45 -11.04 -8.54
C PHE A 37 -6.16 -12.09 -9.61
N ASN A 38 -4.90 -12.20 -10.03
CA ASN A 38 -4.46 -13.24 -10.97
C ASN A 38 -4.59 -14.65 -10.37
N TYR A 39 -4.27 -14.82 -9.08
CA TYR A 39 -4.49 -16.08 -8.36
C TYR A 39 -5.96 -16.49 -8.32
N CYS A 40 -6.88 -15.53 -8.22
CA CYS A 40 -8.32 -15.76 -8.25
C CYS A 40 -8.91 -15.80 -9.67
N SER A 41 -8.14 -16.22 -10.68
CA SER A 41 -8.59 -16.28 -12.09
C SER A 41 -9.19 -14.96 -12.57
N ARG A 42 -8.61 -13.84 -12.13
CA ARG A 42 -9.02 -12.48 -12.48
C ARG A 42 -10.47 -12.15 -12.11
N LYS A 43 -10.94 -12.72 -10.99
CA LYS A 43 -12.25 -12.40 -10.45
C LYS A 43 -12.26 -12.51 -8.93
N PHE A 44 -12.62 -11.42 -8.27
CA PHE A 44 -12.96 -11.44 -6.86
C PHE A 44 -14.46 -11.61 -6.65
N SER A 45 -14.83 -12.20 -5.51
CA SER A 45 -16.22 -12.20 -5.06
C SER A 45 -16.66 -10.79 -4.65
N LEU A 46 -17.97 -10.52 -4.68
CA LEU A 46 -18.49 -9.22 -4.20
C LEU A 46 -18.08 -8.96 -2.74
N LYS A 47 -18.11 -9.98 -1.88
CA LYS A 47 -17.66 -9.88 -0.48
C LYS A 47 -16.21 -9.39 -0.41
N THR A 48 -15.31 -9.99 -1.18
CA THR A 48 -13.90 -9.60 -1.23
C THR A 48 -13.73 -8.16 -1.70
N VAL A 49 -14.44 -7.76 -2.76
CA VAL A 49 -14.40 -6.38 -3.29
C VAL A 49 -14.84 -5.37 -2.25
N LEU A 50 -15.94 -5.63 -1.53
CA LEU A 50 -16.43 -4.73 -0.48
C LEU A 50 -15.47 -4.61 0.70
N MET A 51 -14.87 -5.72 1.13
CA MET A 51 -13.86 -5.71 2.21
C MET A 51 -12.59 -4.96 1.81
N LEU A 52 -12.19 -5.05 0.54
CA LEU A 52 -11.06 -4.28 0.02
C LEU A 52 -11.41 -2.79 -0.08
N ALA A 53 -12.58 -2.45 -0.61
CA ALA A 53 -13.03 -1.07 -0.76
C ALA A 53 -13.03 -0.32 0.58
N ASP A 54 -13.60 -0.93 1.63
CA ASP A 54 -13.62 -0.35 2.98
C ASP A 54 -12.20 -0.01 3.48
N GLN A 55 -11.26 -0.96 3.38
CA GLN A 55 -9.88 -0.73 3.77
C GLN A 55 -9.20 0.35 2.91
N MET A 56 -9.37 0.31 1.59
CA MET A 56 -8.73 1.26 0.67
C MET A 56 -9.20 2.70 0.92
N ILE A 57 -10.49 2.90 1.17
CA ILE A 57 -11.06 4.22 1.49
C ILE A 57 -10.46 4.75 2.80
N ASN A 58 -10.43 3.94 3.86
CA ASN A 58 -9.87 4.32 5.15
C ASN A 58 -8.38 4.77 5.04
N ARG A 59 -7.58 4.09 4.22
CA ARG A 59 -6.17 4.50 3.98
C ARG A 59 -6.06 5.81 3.21
N VAL A 60 -6.87 6.00 2.18
CA VAL A 60 -6.87 7.25 1.40
C VAL A 60 -7.31 8.42 2.29
N GLU A 61 -8.34 8.23 3.10
CA GLU A 61 -8.77 9.21 4.10
C GLU A 61 -7.65 9.54 5.09
N TYR A 62 -6.94 8.53 5.60
CA TYR A 62 -5.78 8.76 6.46
C TYR A 62 -4.71 9.62 5.78
N MET A 63 -4.34 9.31 4.53
CA MET A 63 -3.37 10.13 3.78
C MET A 63 -3.86 11.57 3.59
N HIS A 64 -5.13 11.73 3.24
CA HIS A 64 -5.77 13.04 3.05
C HIS A 64 -5.79 13.85 4.36
N SER A 65 -6.06 13.20 5.50
CA SER A 65 -6.03 13.83 6.83
C SER A 65 -4.65 14.39 7.21
N ARG A 66 -3.60 13.90 6.56
CA ARG A 66 -2.20 14.32 6.75
C ARG A 66 -1.73 15.29 5.66
N GLY A 67 -2.62 15.76 4.79
CA GLY A 67 -2.33 16.71 3.72
C GLY A 67 -1.69 16.10 2.47
N PHE A 68 -1.75 14.78 2.29
CA PHE A 68 -1.16 14.08 1.15
C PHE A 68 -2.24 13.59 0.18
N LEU A 69 -2.00 13.75 -1.12
CA LEU A 69 -2.79 13.11 -2.17
C LEU A 69 -1.99 11.94 -2.74
N HIS A 70 -2.57 10.73 -2.78
CA HIS A 70 -1.86 9.54 -3.27
C HIS A 70 -1.51 9.63 -4.77
N ARG A 71 -2.44 10.15 -5.60
CA ARG A 71 -2.30 10.38 -7.05
C ARG A 71 -2.05 9.16 -7.96
N ASP A 72 -1.58 8.04 -7.44
CA ASP A 72 -1.31 6.81 -8.22
C ASP A 72 -2.00 5.56 -7.63
N ILE A 73 -3.33 5.64 -7.44
CA ILE A 73 -4.12 4.51 -6.91
C ILE A 73 -4.29 3.46 -8.02
N LYS A 74 -3.59 2.32 -7.88
CA LYS A 74 -3.70 1.18 -8.80
C LYS A 74 -3.44 -0.17 -8.11
N PRO A 75 -3.96 -1.30 -8.63
CA PRO A 75 -3.81 -2.62 -8.00
C PRO A 75 -2.36 -3.09 -7.80
N ALA A 76 -1.45 -2.67 -8.68
CA ALA A 76 -0.03 -3.04 -8.67
C ALA A 76 0.77 -2.44 -7.51
N LEU A 77 0.38 -1.26 -7.00
CA LEU A 77 1.26 -0.46 -6.14
C LEU A 77 1.25 -0.82 -4.66
N GLY A 78 0.50 -1.86 -4.27
CA GLY A 78 0.76 -2.65 -3.06
C GLY A 78 0.79 -1.91 -1.71
N LEU A 79 0.53 -0.60 -1.64
CA LEU A 79 0.60 0.18 -0.39
C LEU A 79 -0.56 -0.11 0.59
N LEU A 80 -1.28 -1.22 0.42
CA LEU A 80 -2.57 -1.49 1.04
C LEU A 80 -2.75 -2.97 1.46
N LEU A 81 -1.67 -3.74 1.62
CA LEU A 81 -1.68 -5.02 2.34
C LEU A 81 -0.50 -5.07 3.31
#